data_AF-A0AA37BS12-F1
#
_entry.id   AF-A0AA37BS12-F1
#
_cell.length_a   1.000
_cell.length_b   1.000
_cell.length_c   1.000
_cell.angle_alpha   90.00
_cell.angle_beta   90.00
_cell.angle_gamma   90.00
#
_symmetry.space_group_name_H-M   'P 1'
#
loop_
_entity.id
_entity.type
_entity.pdbx_description
1 polymer ?
#
loop_
_entity_poly.entity_id
_entity_poly.type
_entity_poly.pdbx_seq_one_letter_code
_entity_poly.pdbx_strand_id
1 'polypeptide(L)'
;MHTTVLEWIVLNIDETDVRGKSVLEVGSRNINGTARKIIERMKPKSYLGFDYMPGEGVDEVWDARYLSEKFGENSFDVVLSTEMLEYVDDWRKVITEMKRVLRPDGILIITTRSPGFPYHGFPYDFWRYTLEDFKIIFSDFIILVLSQDDPQSPGVMMKAKNRSISRCAI
;
A
#
# COMPACT_ATOMS: atom_id res chain seq x y z
N MET A 1 -2.05 -1.26 -12.86
CA MET A 1 -0.62 -1.07 -12.71
C MET A 1 0.01 -0.51 -13.96
N HIS A 2 0.30 0.79 -13.93
CA HIS A 2 1.15 1.42 -14.93
C HIS A 2 2.61 0.98 -14.75
N THR A 3 3.38 0.96 -15.84
CA THR A 3 4.80 0.54 -15.81
C THR A 3 5.63 1.38 -14.86
N THR A 4 5.32 2.68 -14.74
CA THR A 4 5.98 3.62 -13.83
C THR A 4 5.88 3.19 -12.36
N VAL A 5 4.76 2.60 -11.94
CA VAL A 5 4.59 2.06 -10.58
C VAL A 5 5.50 0.86 -10.35
N LEU A 6 5.61 -0.04 -11.33
CA LEU A 6 6.51 -1.20 -11.24
C LEU A 6 7.98 -0.75 -11.19
N GLU A 7 8.36 0.21 -12.03
CA GLU A 7 9.71 0.81 -12.03
C GLU A 7 10.01 1.49 -10.70
N TRP A 8 9.06 2.24 -10.16
CA TRP A 8 9.21 2.89 -8.87
C TRP A 8 9.42 1.87 -7.74
N ILE A 9 8.67 0.76 -7.74
CA ILE A 9 8.84 -0.34 -6.78
C ILE A 9 10.26 -0.90 -6.87
N VAL A 10 10.75 -1.18 -8.07
CA VAL A 10 12.11 -1.71 -8.29
C VAL A 10 13.18 -0.75 -7.79
N LEU A 11 12.98 0.56 -7.94
CA LEU A 11 13.94 1.59 -7.54
C LEU A 11 13.94 1.90 -6.04
N ASN A 12 12.80 1.75 -5.37
CA ASN A 12 12.60 2.27 -4.01
C ASN A 12 12.36 1.19 -2.95
N ILE A 13 12.18 -0.06 -3.35
CA ILE A 13 11.99 -1.18 -2.42
C ILE A 13 13.11 -2.19 -2.66
N ASP A 14 13.82 -2.53 -1.59
CA ASP A 14 14.94 -3.46 -1.64
C ASP A 14 14.76 -4.62 -0.65
N GLU A 15 15.72 -5.55 -0.66
CA GLU A 15 15.65 -6.73 0.19
C GLU A 15 15.64 -6.41 1.68
N THR A 16 16.23 -5.30 2.13
CA THR A 16 16.19 -4.90 3.54
C THR A 16 14.77 -4.51 3.99
N ASP A 17 13.94 -4.08 3.04
CA ASP A 17 12.54 -3.75 3.31
C ASP A 17 11.68 -5.01 3.50
N VAL A 18 11.98 -6.13 2.83
CA VAL A 18 11.03 -7.27 2.72
C VAL A 18 11.60 -8.67 3.02
N ARG A 19 12.92 -8.90 2.94
CA ARG A 19 13.52 -10.23 3.10
C ARG A 19 13.24 -10.80 4.48
N GLY A 20 12.73 -12.04 4.52
CA GLY A 20 12.38 -12.71 5.79
C GLY A 20 11.21 -12.07 6.56
N LYS A 21 10.52 -11.09 5.98
CA LYS A 21 9.40 -10.38 6.60
C LYS A 21 8.05 -10.89 6.10
N SER A 22 7.01 -10.67 6.91
CA SER A 22 5.61 -10.92 6.56
C SER A 22 5.04 -9.72 5.81
N VAL A 23 4.57 -9.96 4.58
CA VAL A 23 4.06 -8.92 3.66
C VAL A 23 2.57 -9.12 3.40
N LEU A 24 1.79 -8.05 3.53
CA LEU A 24 0.39 -7.95 3.12
C LEU A 24 0.25 -6.99 1.95
N GLU A 25 -0.29 -7.47 0.82
CA GLU A 25 -0.72 -6.63 -0.31
C GLU A 25 -2.24 -6.44 -0.23
N VAL A 26 -2.70 -5.20 -0.02
CA VAL A 26 -4.11 -4.83 0.01
C VAL A 26 -4.50 -4.26 -1.35
N GLY A 27 -5.55 -4.80 -1.97
CA GLY A 27 -5.90 -4.52 -3.36
C GLY A 27 -5.03 -5.30 -4.34
N SER A 28 -4.78 -6.59 -4.07
CA SER A 28 -3.77 -7.39 -4.79
C SER A 28 -4.21 -7.91 -6.15
N ARG A 29 -5.47 -7.69 -6.55
CA ARG A 29 -6.01 -8.27 -7.78
C ARG A 29 -5.26 -7.76 -9.01
N ASN A 30 -4.59 -8.67 -9.69
CA ASN A 30 -3.85 -8.40 -10.91
C ASN A 30 -4.81 -8.23 -12.09
N ILE A 31 -4.92 -6.99 -12.58
CA ILE A 31 -5.67 -6.66 -13.81
C ILE A 31 -4.72 -6.44 -15.00
N ASN A 32 -3.60 -5.75 -14.77
CA ASN A 32 -2.67 -5.31 -15.81
C ASN A 32 -1.22 -5.16 -15.29
N GLY A 33 -0.88 -5.84 -14.20
CA GLY A 33 0.43 -5.80 -13.57
C GLY A 33 0.33 -6.02 -12.05
N THR A 34 1.41 -6.53 -11.46
CA THR A 34 1.43 -6.92 -10.04
C THR A 34 2.78 -6.64 -9.40
N ALA A 35 2.77 -6.15 -8.16
CA ALA A 35 3.96 -5.99 -7.34
C ALA A 35 4.47 -7.34 -6.81
N ARG A 36 3.59 -8.34 -6.65
CA ARG A 36 3.88 -9.65 -6.06
C ARG A 36 5.16 -10.28 -6.61
N LYS A 37 5.29 -10.39 -7.94
CA LYS A 37 6.45 -11.04 -8.58
C LYS A 37 7.77 -10.33 -8.27
N ILE A 38 7.76 -9.01 -8.06
CA ILE A 38 8.94 -8.24 -7.71
C ILE A 38 9.30 -8.50 -6.24
N ILE A 39 8.31 -8.41 -5.35
CA ILE A 39 8.52 -8.58 -3.91
C ILE A 39 8.90 -10.02 -3.55
N GLU A 40 8.26 -11.04 -4.13
CA GLU A 40 8.57 -12.45 -3.87
C GLU A 40 10.02 -12.81 -4.25
N ARG A 41 10.59 -12.18 -5.29
CA ARG A 41 12.00 -12.36 -5.67
C ARG A 41 12.98 -11.89 -4.58
N MET A 42 12.56 -10.94 -3.75
CA MET A 42 13.33 -10.43 -2.61
C MET A 42 13.21 -11.33 -1.37
N LYS A 43 12.52 -12.48 -1.49
CA LYS A 43 12.43 -13.56 -0.49
C LYS A 43 11.82 -13.14 0.86
N PRO A 44 10.59 -12.62 0.87
CA PRO A 44 9.85 -12.44 2.12
C PRO A 44 9.60 -13.79 2.80
N LYS A 45 9.32 -13.76 4.11
CA LYS A 45 8.88 -14.96 4.84
C LYS A 45 7.49 -15.41 4.36
N SER A 46 6.63 -14.45 4.06
CA SER A 46 5.30 -14.69 3.51
C SER A 46 4.84 -13.49 2.70
N TYR A 47 4.02 -13.74 1.68
CA TYR A 47 3.33 -12.72 0.90
C TYR A 47 1.86 -13.11 0.81
N LEU A 48 0.98 -12.26 1.32
CA LEU A 48 -0.47 -12.47 1.30
C LEU A 48 -1.13 -11.37 0.47
N GLY A 49 -1.78 -11.76 -0.62
CA GLY A 49 -2.59 -10.87 -1.45
C GLY A 49 -4.05 -10.88 -1.01
N PHE A 50 -4.58 -9.69 -0.81
CA PHE A 50 -5.88 -9.44 -0.23
C PHE A 50 -6.69 -8.49 -1.11
N ASP A 51 -7.92 -8.84 -1.45
CA ASP A 51 -8.80 -7.99 -2.25
C ASP A 51 -10.27 -8.23 -1.90
N TYR A 52 -11.16 -7.26 -2.13
CA TYR A 52 -12.59 -7.45 -1.90
C TYR A 52 -13.26 -8.26 -3.02
N MET A 53 -12.60 -8.41 -4.17
CA MET A 53 -13.04 -9.26 -5.28
C MET A 53 -12.06 -10.41 -5.53
N PRO A 54 -12.54 -11.61 -5.91
CA PRO A 54 -11.66 -12.67 -6.38
C PRO A 54 -10.97 -12.30 -7.69
N GLY A 55 -9.79 -12.86 -7.93
CA GLY A 55 -9.06 -12.70 -9.18
C GLY A 55 -7.64 -13.21 -9.11
N GLU A 56 -6.89 -13.03 -10.20
CA GLU A 56 -5.46 -13.37 -10.24
C GLU A 56 -4.70 -12.54 -9.18
N GLY A 57 -3.81 -13.16 -8.42
CA GLY A 57 -3.02 -12.50 -7.38
C GLY A 57 -3.74 -12.29 -6.04
N VAL A 58 -5.00 -12.75 -5.89
CA VAL A 58 -5.76 -12.69 -4.65
C VAL A 58 -5.70 -14.04 -3.95
N ASP A 59 -5.14 -14.09 -2.74
CA ASP A 59 -5.12 -15.29 -1.90
C ASP A 59 -6.37 -15.35 -1.01
N GLU A 60 -6.81 -14.19 -0.51
CA GLU A 60 -7.99 -14.07 0.36
C GLU A 60 -8.93 -12.95 -0.08
N VAL A 61 -10.23 -13.27 -0.15
CA VAL A 61 -11.28 -12.30 -0.51
C VAL A 61 -11.92 -11.74 0.75
N TRP A 62 -11.73 -10.44 1.03
CA TRP A 62 -12.27 -9.78 2.22
C TRP A 62 -12.20 -8.26 2.11
N ASP A 63 -12.94 -7.57 2.98
CA ASP A 63 -13.04 -6.11 2.99
C ASP A 63 -11.91 -5.47 3.83
N ALA A 64 -11.10 -4.64 3.18
CA ALA A 64 -9.96 -3.98 3.81
C ALA A 64 -10.34 -3.00 4.96
N ARG A 65 -11.63 -2.67 5.10
CA ARG A 65 -12.15 -1.92 6.26
C ARG A 65 -12.14 -2.72 7.57
N TYR A 66 -11.83 -4.02 7.52
CA TYR A 66 -11.83 -4.92 8.67
C TYR A 66 -10.56 -5.78 8.77
N LEU A 67 -9.39 -5.26 8.34
CA LEU A 67 -8.13 -6.01 8.39
C LEU A 67 -7.73 -6.42 9.83
N SER A 68 -7.87 -5.51 10.80
CA SER A 68 -7.46 -5.79 12.18
C SER A 68 -8.38 -6.78 12.89
N GLU A 69 -9.66 -6.83 12.52
CA GLU A 69 -10.59 -7.86 12.99
C GLU A 69 -10.14 -9.25 12.54
N LYS A 70 -9.64 -9.34 11.31
CA LYS A 70 -9.24 -10.61 10.69
C LYS A 70 -7.85 -11.08 11.11
N PHE A 71 -6.88 -10.17 11.12
CA PHE A 71 -5.47 -10.52 11.32
C PHE A 71 -4.93 -10.15 12.70
N GLY A 72 -5.65 -9.33 13.47
CA GLY A 72 -5.12 -8.68 14.67
C GLY A 72 -4.25 -7.48 14.35
N GLU A 73 -3.95 -6.68 15.39
CA GLU A 73 -3.03 -5.55 15.27
C GLU A 73 -1.57 -6.01 15.25
N ASN A 74 -0.69 -5.27 14.57
CA ASN A 74 0.75 -5.53 14.50
C ASN A 74 1.12 -6.92 13.95
N SER A 75 0.38 -7.37 12.94
CA SER A 75 0.50 -8.72 12.35
C SER A 75 1.47 -8.79 11.18
N PHE A 76 1.73 -7.68 10.49
CA PHE A 76 2.59 -7.62 9.32
C PHE A 76 3.78 -6.68 9.51
N ASP A 77 4.92 -7.05 8.94
CA ASP A 77 6.13 -6.22 8.92
C ASP A 77 6.08 -5.20 7.77
N VAL A 78 5.39 -5.57 6.68
CA VAL A 78 5.22 -4.73 5.49
C VAL A 78 3.76 -4.80 5.04
N VAL A 79 3.17 -3.64 4.80
CA VAL A 79 1.86 -3.51 4.14
C VAL A 79 2.06 -2.69 2.88
N LEU A 80 1.60 -3.18 1.74
CA LEU A 80 1.60 -2.45 0.49
C LEU A 80 0.20 -2.37 -0.13
N SER A 81 -0.07 -1.28 -0.84
CA SER A 81 -1.27 -1.08 -1.64
C SER A 81 -0.89 -0.33 -2.90
N THR A 82 -1.18 -0.90 -4.06
CA THR A 82 -0.77 -0.32 -5.35
C THR A 82 -1.98 0.01 -6.22
N GLU A 83 -2.15 1.27 -6.55
CA GLU A 83 -3.23 1.79 -7.42
C GLU A 83 -4.64 1.32 -7.01
N MET A 84 -4.93 1.37 -5.70
CA MET A 84 -6.20 0.92 -5.14
C MET A 84 -6.96 2.04 -4.39
N LEU A 85 -6.27 2.94 -3.69
CA LEU A 85 -6.93 3.94 -2.81
C LEU A 85 -7.85 4.93 -3.56
N GLU A 86 -7.60 5.18 -4.83
CA GLU A 86 -8.47 5.99 -5.70
C GLU A 86 -9.85 5.36 -5.90
N TYR A 87 -9.99 4.04 -5.67
CA TYR A 87 -11.20 3.26 -5.84
C TYR A 87 -11.97 2.99 -4.54
N VAL A 88 -11.42 3.39 -3.39
CA VAL A 88 -12.02 3.14 -2.08
C VAL A 88 -12.84 4.33 -1.62
N ASP A 89 -14.14 4.15 -1.39
CA ASP A 89 -15.03 5.18 -0.88
C ASP A 89 -14.61 5.68 0.53
N ASP A 90 -14.38 4.76 1.46
CA ASP A 90 -13.87 5.03 2.82
C ASP A 90 -12.37 4.75 2.92
N TRP A 91 -11.58 5.50 2.15
CA TRP A 91 -10.12 5.40 2.17
C TRP A 91 -9.53 5.64 3.57
N ARG A 92 -10.19 6.47 4.41
CA ARG A 92 -9.72 6.79 5.76
C ARG A 92 -9.75 5.57 6.66
N LYS A 93 -10.85 4.81 6.62
CA LYS A 93 -10.96 3.56 7.38
C LYS A 93 -9.97 2.53 6.87
N VAL A 94 -9.84 2.35 5.55
CA VAL A 94 -8.85 1.41 4.97
C VAL A 94 -7.42 1.77 5.37
N ILE A 95 -7.01 3.04 5.27
CA ILE A 95 -5.68 3.48 5.73
C ILE A 95 -5.50 3.22 7.22
N THR A 96 -6.53 3.51 8.04
CA THR A 96 -6.48 3.25 9.48
C THR A 96 -6.26 1.76 9.79
N GLU A 97 -6.94 0.88 9.08
CA GLU A 97 -6.77 -0.57 9.23
C GLU A 97 -5.41 -1.07 8.76
N MET A 98 -4.90 -0.56 7.64
CA MET A 98 -3.53 -0.85 7.17
C MET A 98 -2.50 -0.43 8.22
N LYS A 99 -2.68 0.74 8.84
CA LYS A 99 -1.81 1.21 9.94
C LYS A 99 -1.91 0.31 11.18
N ARG A 100 -3.11 -0.19 11.54
CA ARG A 100 -3.31 -1.07 12.70
C ARG A 100 -2.65 -2.44 12.55
N VAL A 101 -2.75 -3.05 11.37
CA VAL A 101 -2.15 -4.37 11.14
C VAL A 101 -0.64 -4.30 10.90
N LEU A 102 -0.10 -3.11 10.63
CA LEU A 102 1.33 -2.88 10.47
C LEU A 102 2.03 -2.77 11.83
N ARG A 103 3.11 -3.54 12.02
CA ARG A 103 3.94 -3.51 13.22
C ARG A 103 4.59 -2.14 13.47
N PRO A 104 4.97 -1.83 14.72
CA PRO A 104 5.94 -0.78 14.98
C PRO A 104 7.21 -1.04 14.17
N ASP A 105 7.84 0.02 13.66
CA ASP A 105 8.97 -0.06 12.74
C ASP A 105 8.71 -0.75 11.39
N GLY A 106 7.47 -1.18 11.12
CA GLY A 106 7.05 -1.76 9.84
C GLY A 106 7.03 -0.74 8.70
N ILE A 107 7.04 -1.24 7.47
CA ILE A 107 7.03 -0.42 6.25
C ILE A 107 5.63 -0.39 5.62
N LEU A 108 5.15 0.81 5.29
CA LEU A 108 3.95 1.05 4.51
C LEU A 108 4.34 1.57 3.13
N ILE A 109 3.86 0.91 2.09
CA ILE A 109 4.07 1.29 0.68
C ILE A 109 2.71 1.57 0.05
N ILE A 110 2.55 2.77 -0.52
CA ILE A 110 1.28 3.15 -1.16
C ILE A 110 1.58 3.84 -2.49
N THR A 111 0.89 3.40 -3.54
CA THR A 111 0.79 4.13 -4.81
C THR A 111 -0.67 4.39 -5.17
N THR A 112 -0.97 5.54 -5.76
CA THR A 112 -2.32 5.96 -6.17
C THR A 112 -2.26 7.03 -7.26
N ARG A 113 -3.42 7.47 -7.77
CA ARG A 113 -3.53 8.53 -8.79
C ARG A 113 -3.57 9.94 -8.23
N SER A 114 -3.09 10.88 -9.03
CA SER A 114 -2.99 12.31 -8.70
C SER A 114 -3.79 13.17 -9.70
N PRO A 115 -4.16 14.43 -9.36
CA PRO A 115 -4.90 15.29 -10.28
C PRO A 115 -4.23 15.39 -11.66
N GLY A 116 -5.06 15.34 -12.71
CA GLY A 116 -4.59 15.22 -14.10
C GLY A 116 -4.69 13.80 -14.66
N PHE A 117 -4.77 12.77 -13.81
CA PHE A 117 -5.00 11.41 -14.29
C PHE A 117 -6.48 11.23 -14.69
N PRO A 118 -6.78 10.74 -15.90
CA PRO A 118 -8.14 10.64 -16.41
C PRO A 118 -9.01 9.73 -15.53
N TYR A 119 -10.32 9.95 -15.58
CA TYR A 119 -11.27 9.00 -15.00
C TYR A 119 -11.14 7.66 -15.74
N HIS A 120 -11.03 6.57 -15.00
CA HIS A 120 -10.73 5.24 -15.57
C HIS A 120 -11.48 4.10 -14.89
N GLY A 121 -12.65 4.43 -14.34
CA GLY A 121 -13.38 3.61 -13.37
C GLY A 121 -13.45 2.11 -13.62
N PHE A 122 -13.29 1.35 -12.53
CA PHE A 122 -13.98 0.08 -12.29
C PHE A 122 -13.69 -0.43 -10.85
N PRO A 123 -14.70 -0.78 -10.04
CA PRO A 123 -16.14 -0.54 -10.24
C PRO A 123 -16.55 0.92 -10.03
N TYR A 124 -15.71 1.70 -9.36
CA TYR A 124 -15.86 3.13 -9.12
C TYR A 124 -14.54 3.83 -9.43
N ASP A 125 -14.43 5.13 -9.17
CA ASP A 125 -13.18 5.93 -9.23
C ASP A 125 -13.48 7.28 -8.56
N PHE A 126 -12.97 7.46 -7.35
CA PHE A 126 -13.43 8.49 -6.40
C PHE A 126 -12.41 9.61 -6.17
N TRP A 127 -11.12 9.27 -6.08
CA TRP A 127 -10.13 10.17 -5.47
C TRP A 127 -8.90 10.39 -6.34
N ARG A 128 -8.33 11.58 -6.22
CA ARG A 128 -7.03 11.97 -6.77
C ARG A 128 -6.25 12.65 -5.66
N TYR A 129 -5.09 12.10 -5.30
CA TYR A 129 -4.31 12.55 -4.15
C TYR A 129 -3.09 13.36 -4.60
N THR A 130 -2.76 14.38 -3.83
CA THR A 130 -1.55 15.19 -3.99
C THR A 130 -0.44 14.73 -3.03
N LEU A 131 0.78 15.24 -3.23
CA LEU A 131 1.86 15.02 -2.27
C LEU A 131 1.53 15.62 -0.90
N GLU A 132 0.82 16.75 -0.88
CA GLU A 132 0.37 17.45 0.31
C GLU A 132 -0.64 16.62 1.10
N ASP A 133 -1.59 15.96 0.42
CA ASP A 133 -2.52 15.03 1.05
C ASP A 133 -1.75 13.91 1.78
N PHE A 134 -0.76 13.31 1.12
CA PHE A 134 0.04 12.23 1.72
C PHE A 134 0.87 12.72 2.92
N LYS A 135 1.47 13.92 2.85
CA LYS A 135 2.19 14.52 3.99
C LYS A 135 1.29 14.67 5.22
N ILE A 136 0.02 15.03 5.01
CA ILE A 136 -0.96 15.20 6.09
C ILE A 136 -1.45 13.84 6.61
N ILE A 137 -1.92 12.97 5.71
CA ILE A 137 -2.51 11.65 6.02
C ILE A 137 -1.50 10.74 6.74
N PHE A 138 -0.22 10.84 6.39
CA PHE A 138 0.87 10.03 6.94
C PHE A 138 1.83 10.85 7.83
N SER A 139 1.35 11.94 8.42
CA SER A 139 2.14 12.78 9.34
C SER A 139 2.59 12.04 10.61
N ASP A 140 1.92 10.94 10.96
CA ASP A 140 2.25 10.01 12.03
C ASP A 140 3.37 9.00 11.66
N PHE A 141 3.79 8.95 10.40
CA PHE A 141 4.85 8.09 9.91
C PHE A 141 6.17 8.86 9.73
N ILE A 142 7.25 8.12 9.48
CA ILE A 142 8.50 8.66 8.91
C ILE A 142 8.45 8.38 7.41
N ILE A 143 8.22 9.40 6.60
CA ILE A 143 8.21 9.27 5.14
C ILE A 143 9.66 9.13 4.67
N LEU A 144 10.00 7.98 4.10
CA LEU A 144 11.34 7.67 3.59
C LEU A 144 11.47 8.09 2.12
N VAL A 145 10.41 7.86 1.34
CA VAL A 145 10.30 8.26 -0.06
C VAL A 145 8.90 8.79 -0.28
N LEU A 146 8.79 9.94 -0.95
CA LEU A 146 7.53 10.49 -1.44
C LEU A 146 7.81 11.17 -2.79
N SER A 147 7.13 10.70 -3.82
CA SER A 147 7.34 11.18 -5.19
C SER A 147 6.03 11.27 -5.96
N GLN A 148 6.02 12.14 -6.96
CA GLN A 148 4.97 12.21 -7.96
C GLN A 148 5.39 11.42 -9.20
N ASP A 149 4.44 10.76 -9.85
CA ASP A 149 4.65 10.04 -11.11
C ASP A 149 4.84 10.97 -12.30
N ASP A 150 5.11 10.38 -13.47
CA ASP A 150 5.14 11.02 -14.78
C ASP A 150 3.91 11.94 -14.98
N PRO A 151 4.10 13.20 -15.41
CA PRO A 151 2.99 14.12 -15.69
C PRO A 151 1.94 13.62 -16.69
N GLN A 152 2.28 12.70 -17.59
CA GLN A 152 1.35 12.05 -18.53
C GLN A 152 0.48 10.97 -17.86
N SER A 153 0.89 10.49 -16.69
CA SER A 153 0.22 9.45 -15.92
C SER A 153 0.32 9.74 -14.41
N PRO A 154 -0.20 10.90 -13.94
CA PRO A 154 0.19 11.43 -12.64
C PRO A 154 -0.35 10.58 -11.49
N GLY A 155 0.52 10.35 -10.51
CA GLY A 155 0.29 9.52 -9.34
C GLY A 155 1.12 9.98 -8.16
N VAL A 156 0.79 9.48 -6.97
CA VAL A 156 1.59 9.68 -5.75
C VAL A 156 2.08 8.31 -5.30
N MET A 157 3.37 8.24 -4.96
CA MET A 157 4.02 7.02 -4.52
C MET A 157 4.81 7.30 -3.25
N MET A 158 4.66 6.43 -2.25
CA MET A 158 5.23 6.62 -0.94
C MET A 158 5.77 5.31 -0.37
N LYS A 159 6.95 5.39 0.23
CA LYS A 159 7.47 4.42 1.20
C LYS A 159 7.63 5.13 2.53
N ALA A 160 6.97 4.63 3.58
CA ALA A 160 7.01 5.23 4.90
C ALA A 160 7.21 4.16 5.98
N LYS A 161 7.85 4.53 7.07
CA LYS A 161 8.08 3.67 8.23
C LYS A 161 7.16 4.05 9.38
N ASN A 162 6.50 3.08 9.98
CA ASN A 162 5.67 3.27 11.17
C ASN A 162 6.56 3.69 12.34
N ARG A 163 6.23 4.81 13.00
CA ARG A 163 6.99 5.27 14.16
C ARG A 163 6.81 4.28 15.30
N SER A 164 7.92 3.75 15.81
CA SER A 164 7.91 3.12 17.12
C SER A 164 7.62 4.20 18.15
N ILE A 165 6.37 4.31 18.60
CA ILE A 165 6.09 5.03 19.83
C ILE A 165 6.58 4.11 20.93
N SER A 166 7.74 4.43 21.51
CA SER A 166 8.09 3.94 22.83
C SER A 166 6.90 4.29 23.72
N ARG A 167 6.01 3.33 24.00
CA ARG A 167 5.02 3.52 25.05
C ARG A 167 5.84 3.61 26.33
N CYS A 168 6.21 4.84 26.73
CA CYS A 168 6.49 5.10 28.13
C CYS A 168 5.19 4.73 28.84
N ALA A 169 5.20 3.60 29.52
CA ALA A 169 4.15 3.23 30.45
C ALA A 169 3.99 4.41 31.41
N ILE A 170 2.80 5.01 31.40
CA ILE A 170 2.35 5.98 32.40
C ILE A 170 1.52 5.21 33.42
#